data_AF-A0A318I7G9-F1
#
_entry.id   AF-A0A318I7G9-F1
#
_cell.length_a   1.000
_cell.length_b   1.000
_cell.length_c   1.000
_cell.angle_alpha   90.00
_cell.angle_beta   90.00
_cell.angle_gamma   90.00
#
_symmetry.space_group_name_H-M   'P 1'
#
loop_
_entity.id
_entity.type
_entity.pdbx_description
1 polymer ?
#
loop_
_entity_poly.entity_id
_entity_poly.type
_entity_poly.pdbx_seq_one_letter_code
_entity_poly.pdbx_strand_id
1 'polypeptide(L)'
;MKHAAKIDVAVLMLFFNRPEPFEKVFKAVKEARPSRLFLYQDGPRGAKDMPGIEACRRIATDIDWECDVKQLYQERNYGCDPSEYISQKWAFSMADKCIVLEDDDVPTQSFFPFCKEMLDRYEHDERVWMVAGFNSDEQTPDVQDDYFFTSVFSIWGWASWRRVIDTWDADYRFMDDPQTLAQLQQLIAQRKLRPDFLKMCADHKASGKAYYETIFWASMLLNSAVAIMPTRNQINNIGVIEDSTHFSTLNTMPAPLRRIFTMKRIEQQFPLQHPVHIIEHVAFKERVYRRHAWGHPWIKTRYAFIELGLNLRHGNFKQIGKSMTKRLRMWLGMEKHR
;
A
#
# COMPACT_ATOMS: atom_id res chain seq x y z
N MET A 1 14.06 17.58 -28.30
CA MET A 1 14.40 18.39 -27.12
C MET A 1 13.61 17.80 -25.96
N LYS A 2 14.23 17.52 -24.82
CA LYS A 2 13.51 16.96 -23.67
C LYS A 2 12.61 18.03 -23.04
N HIS A 3 11.44 17.64 -22.54
CA HIS A 3 10.57 18.51 -21.78
C HIS A 3 11.17 18.82 -20.39
N ALA A 4 10.87 19.99 -19.80
CA ALA A 4 11.23 20.26 -18.41
C ALA A 4 10.44 19.38 -17.42
N ALA A 5 11.05 19.02 -16.30
CA ALA A 5 10.35 18.42 -15.17
C ALA A 5 9.23 19.36 -14.67
N LYS A 6 8.08 18.80 -14.25
CA LYS A 6 6.99 19.61 -13.63
C LYS A 6 7.04 19.61 -12.12
N ILE A 7 7.64 18.58 -11.52
CA ILE A 7 7.62 18.41 -10.06
C ILE A 7 8.98 17.95 -9.54
N ASP A 8 9.42 18.61 -8.47
CA ASP A 8 10.70 18.31 -7.82
C ASP A 8 10.55 17.34 -6.64
N VAL A 9 10.16 16.10 -6.95
CA VAL A 9 10.10 15.00 -5.97
C VAL A 9 10.53 13.71 -6.64
N ALA A 10 11.26 12.86 -5.91
CA ALA A 10 11.60 11.55 -6.41
C ALA A 10 10.38 10.63 -6.45
N VAL A 11 10.26 9.84 -7.51
CA VAL A 11 9.24 8.80 -7.63
C VAL A 11 9.94 7.44 -7.77
N LEU A 12 9.66 6.52 -6.86
CA LEU A 12 10.00 5.11 -6.98
C LEU A 12 8.86 4.37 -7.66
N MET A 13 9.18 3.69 -8.76
CA MET A 13 8.31 2.71 -9.38
C MET A 13 8.86 1.32 -9.09
N LEU A 14 8.05 0.50 -8.42
CA LEU A 14 8.32 -0.90 -8.13
C LEU A 14 7.47 -1.77 -9.06
N PHE A 15 8.11 -2.61 -9.88
CA PHE A 15 7.41 -3.42 -10.87
C PHE A 15 8.05 -4.79 -11.07
N PHE A 16 7.33 -5.68 -11.74
CA PHE A 16 7.85 -7.01 -12.07
C PHE A 16 7.68 -7.33 -13.56
N ASN A 17 6.62 -8.05 -13.94
CA ASN A 17 6.45 -8.62 -15.28
C ASN A 17 5.06 -8.43 -15.88
N ARG A 18 4.27 -7.45 -15.38
CA ARG A 18 2.92 -7.13 -15.83
C ARG A 18 2.93 -5.84 -16.68
N PRO A 19 3.20 -5.89 -17.99
CA PRO A 19 3.37 -4.69 -18.81
C PRO A 19 2.09 -3.85 -18.96
N GLU A 20 0.92 -4.48 -19.05
CA GLU A 20 -0.35 -3.77 -19.25
C GLU A 20 -0.73 -2.83 -18.08
N PRO A 21 -0.77 -3.28 -16.81
CA PRO A 21 -1.04 -2.37 -15.70
C PRO A 21 0.13 -1.39 -15.51
N PHE A 22 1.38 -1.85 -15.67
CA PHE A 22 2.56 -1.00 -15.52
C PHE A 22 2.55 0.18 -16.51
N GLU A 23 2.14 -0.03 -17.75
CA GLU A 23 2.03 1.04 -18.76
C GLU A 23 1.06 2.15 -18.31
N LYS A 24 -0.04 1.79 -17.65
CA LYS A 24 -1.03 2.75 -17.14
C LYS A 24 -0.46 3.60 -16.02
N VAL A 25 0.29 2.98 -15.10
CA VAL A 25 0.97 3.71 -14.02
C VAL A 25 2.09 4.59 -14.59
N PHE A 26 2.93 4.04 -15.46
CA PHE A 26 4.04 4.77 -16.08
C PHE A 26 3.55 5.98 -16.89
N LYS A 27 2.44 5.85 -17.62
CA LYS A 27 1.84 6.98 -18.35
C LYS A 27 1.48 8.14 -17.42
N ALA A 28 0.91 7.84 -16.24
CA ALA A 28 0.58 8.88 -15.26
C ALA A 28 1.83 9.56 -14.69
N VAL A 29 2.90 8.79 -14.40
CA VAL A 29 4.20 9.31 -13.96
C VAL A 29 4.87 10.16 -15.05
N LYS A 30 4.84 9.69 -16.30
CA LYS A 30 5.36 10.41 -17.46
C LYS A 30 4.64 11.75 -17.65
N GLU A 31 3.32 11.79 -17.49
CA GLU A 31 2.57 13.04 -17.56
C GLU A 31 2.94 14.02 -16.41
N ALA A 32 3.23 13.49 -15.23
CA ALA A 32 3.66 14.25 -14.06
C ALA A 32 5.11 14.75 -14.16
N ARG A 33 5.96 14.12 -14.98
CA ARG A 33 7.37 14.53 -15.25
C ARG A 33 8.17 14.86 -13.96
N PRO A 34 8.39 13.89 -13.05
CA PRO A 34 9.20 14.11 -11.86
C PRO A 34 10.68 14.37 -12.18
N SER A 35 11.33 15.22 -11.39
CA SER A 35 12.76 15.53 -11.57
C SER A 35 13.68 14.32 -11.36
N ARG A 36 13.23 13.32 -10.59
CA ARG A 36 13.97 12.09 -10.31
C ARG A 36 13.07 10.87 -10.39
N LEU A 37 13.54 9.81 -11.04
CA LEU A 37 12.81 8.56 -11.19
C LEU A 37 13.68 7.37 -10.78
N PHE A 38 13.20 6.56 -9.86
CA PHE A 38 13.84 5.35 -9.39
C PHE A 38 13.04 4.15 -9.90
N LEU A 39 13.67 3.32 -10.72
CA LEU A 39 13.04 2.19 -11.37
C LEU A 39 13.58 0.90 -10.74
N TYR A 40 12.77 0.26 -9.89
CA TYR A 40 13.09 -1.04 -9.33
C TYR A 40 12.30 -2.13 -10.04
N GLN A 41 12.99 -3.16 -10.52
CA GLN A 41 12.34 -4.35 -11.10
C GLN A 41 12.82 -5.62 -10.40
N ASP A 42 11.89 -6.41 -9.86
CA ASP A 42 12.24 -7.74 -9.31
C ASP A 42 12.66 -8.70 -10.43
N GLY A 43 13.49 -9.68 -10.09
CA GLY A 43 14.09 -10.58 -11.07
C GLY A 43 13.17 -11.74 -11.45
N PRO A 44 13.51 -12.46 -12.54
CA PRO A 44 12.69 -13.57 -13.04
C PRO A 44 12.63 -14.73 -12.04
N ARG A 45 11.46 -15.38 -11.94
CA ARG A 45 11.33 -16.69 -11.26
C ARG A 45 11.77 -17.83 -12.17
N GLY A 46 11.93 -17.55 -13.45
CA GLY A 46 12.38 -18.44 -14.51
C GLY A 46 12.15 -17.81 -15.89
N ALA A 47 12.53 -18.52 -16.96
CA ALA A 47 12.51 -18.00 -18.33
C ALA A 47 11.14 -17.48 -18.80
N LYS A 48 10.04 -18.02 -18.26
CA LYS A 48 8.67 -17.57 -18.60
C LYS A 48 8.36 -16.12 -18.25
N ASP A 49 9.07 -15.54 -17.27
CA ASP A 49 8.81 -14.16 -16.83
C ASP A 49 9.56 -13.14 -17.71
N MET A 50 10.58 -13.57 -18.46
CA MET A 50 11.45 -12.70 -19.24
C MET A 50 10.72 -11.83 -20.28
N PRO A 51 9.75 -12.34 -21.06
CA PRO A 51 9.04 -11.50 -22.02
C PRO A 51 8.29 -10.34 -21.35
N GLY A 52 7.66 -10.58 -20.20
CA GLY A 52 6.98 -9.54 -19.43
C GLY A 52 7.95 -8.54 -18.81
N ILE A 53 9.07 -9.03 -18.26
CA ILE A 53 10.15 -8.19 -17.71
C ILE A 53 10.70 -7.24 -18.76
N GLU A 54 11.03 -7.75 -19.95
CA GLU A 54 11.58 -6.96 -21.06
C GLU A 54 10.57 -5.94 -21.59
N ALA A 55 9.28 -6.30 -21.63
CA ALA A 55 8.22 -5.38 -21.99
C ALA A 55 8.11 -4.21 -21.00
N CYS A 56 8.13 -4.47 -19.69
CA CYS A 56 8.15 -3.41 -18.68
C CYS A 56 9.40 -2.52 -18.81
N ARG A 57 10.58 -3.10 -19.07
CA ARG A 57 11.81 -2.31 -19.29
C ARG A 57 11.68 -1.37 -20.49
N ARG A 58 11.09 -1.83 -21.60
CA ARG A 58 10.84 -0.96 -22.77
C ARG A 58 9.92 0.21 -22.41
N ILE A 59 8.84 -0.04 -21.68
CA ILE A 59 7.94 1.01 -21.18
C ILE A 59 8.73 2.02 -20.33
N ALA A 60 9.51 1.52 -19.36
CA ALA A 60 10.26 2.36 -18.42
C ALA A 60 11.38 3.20 -19.07
N THR A 61 11.73 2.95 -20.34
CA THR A 61 12.72 3.74 -21.10
C THR A 61 12.10 4.94 -21.83
N ASP A 62 10.77 5.02 -21.92
CA ASP A 62 10.06 6.10 -22.63
C ASP A 62 10.01 7.40 -21.80
N ILE A 63 11.20 8.00 -21.60
CA ILE A 63 11.41 9.20 -20.78
C ILE A 63 11.83 10.37 -21.68
N ASP A 64 10.88 11.24 -22.00
CA ASP A 64 11.04 12.40 -22.89
C ASP A 64 11.21 13.73 -22.15
N TRP A 65 11.44 13.70 -20.84
CA TRP A 65 11.68 14.88 -20.00
C TRP A 65 13.03 14.84 -19.27
N GLU A 66 13.45 15.99 -18.74
CA GLU A 66 14.64 16.13 -17.90
C GLU A 66 14.42 15.43 -16.56
N CYS A 67 15.11 14.31 -16.37
CA CYS A 67 14.92 13.42 -15.23
C CYS A 67 16.24 12.74 -14.85
N ASP A 68 16.60 12.77 -13.56
CA ASP A 68 17.65 11.90 -13.01
C ASP A 68 17.07 10.50 -12.77
N VAL A 69 17.42 9.56 -13.65
CA VAL A 69 16.91 8.19 -13.63
C VAL A 69 17.94 7.27 -12.97
N LYS A 70 17.52 6.51 -11.95
CA LYS A 70 18.28 5.39 -11.37
C LYS A 70 17.52 4.10 -11.57
N GLN A 71 18.23 3.03 -11.85
CA GLN A 71 17.65 1.72 -12.12
C GLN A 71 18.28 0.68 -11.21
N LEU A 72 17.46 -0.20 -10.64
CA LEU A 72 17.89 -1.39 -9.92
C LEU A 72 17.04 -2.58 -10.40
N TYR A 73 17.60 -3.33 -11.36
CA TYR A 73 16.96 -4.52 -11.92
C TYR A 73 17.61 -5.76 -11.34
N GLN A 74 16.84 -6.55 -10.61
CA GLN A 74 17.36 -7.73 -9.93
C GLN A 74 17.60 -8.89 -10.90
N GLU A 75 18.67 -9.65 -10.65
CA GLU A 75 19.00 -10.84 -11.44
C GLU A 75 18.17 -12.07 -11.03
N ARG A 76 17.64 -12.08 -9.81
CA ARG A 76 16.81 -13.15 -9.24
C ARG A 76 15.55 -12.59 -8.63
N ASN A 77 14.51 -13.42 -8.54
CA ASN A 77 13.28 -13.06 -7.86
C ASN A 77 13.47 -13.05 -6.32
N TYR A 78 13.26 -11.89 -5.70
CA TYR A 78 13.21 -11.75 -4.24
C TYR A 78 11.80 -11.96 -3.68
N GLY A 79 10.77 -11.81 -4.53
CA GLY A 79 9.37 -11.86 -4.14
C GLY A 79 8.83 -10.48 -3.79
N CYS A 80 7.50 -10.37 -3.65
CA CYS A 80 6.78 -9.11 -3.46
C CYS A 80 7.27 -8.35 -2.21
N ASP A 81 7.06 -8.91 -1.02
CA ASP A 81 7.35 -8.21 0.24
C ASP A 81 8.84 -7.87 0.41
N PRO A 82 9.80 -8.78 0.11
CA PRO A 82 11.21 -8.43 0.17
C PRO A 82 11.60 -7.36 -0.85
N SER A 83 11.02 -7.40 -2.07
CA SER A 83 11.29 -6.39 -3.09
C SER A 83 10.77 -5.01 -2.70
N GLU A 84 9.61 -4.93 -2.06
CA GLU A 84 9.11 -3.68 -1.50
C GLU A 84 10.11 -3.09 -0.52
N TYR A 85 10.53 -3.87 0.48
CA TYR A 85 11.49 -3.40 1.48
C TYR A 85 12.82 -2.96 0.84
N ILE A 86 13.40 -3.79 -0.05
CA ILE A 86 14.69 -3.50 -0.69
C ILE A 86 14.58 -2.25 -1.57
N SER A 87 13.55 -2.15 -2.41
CA SER A 87 13.37 -1.03 -3.34
C SER A 87 13.20 0.28 -2.61
N GLN A 88 12.46 0.29 -1.51
CA GLN A 88 12.23 1.47 -0.68
C GLN A 88 13.51 1.88 0.06
N LYS A 89 14.23 0.94 0.72
CA LYS A 89 15.54 1.26 1.33
C LYS A 89 16.53 1.80 0.30
N TRP A 90 16.56 1.23 -0.90
CA TRP A 90 17.40 1.71 -1.99
C TRP A 90 17.03 3.12 -2.44
N ALA A 91 15.76 3.39 -2.76
CA ALA A 91 15.29 4.70 -3.17
C ALA A 91 15.60 5.79 -2.13
N PHE A 92 15.26 5.52 -0.87
CA PHE A 92 15.50 6.44 0.23
C PHE A 92 16.98 6.56 0.63
N SER A 93 17.88 5.69 0.16
CA SER A 93 19.32 5.93 0.29
C SER A 93 19.80 7.09 -0.58
N MET A 94 19.04 7.48 -1.61
CA MET A 94 19.40 8.53 -2.58
C MET A 94 18.48 9.76 -2.52
N ALA A 95 17.34 9.68 -1.84
CA ALA A 95 16.38 10.78 -1.71
C ALA A 95 15.83 10.88 -0.29
N ASP A 96 15.70 12.12 0.20
CA ASP A 96 15.14 12.37 1.53
C ASP A 96 13.62 12.31 1.56
N LYS A 97 12.98 12.49 0.40
CA LYS A 97 11.54 12.49 0.17
C LYS A 97 11.26 11.69 -1.10
N CYS A 98 10.36 10.71 -1.04
CA CYS A 98 10.06 9.86 -2.19
C CYS A 98 8.57 9.47 -2.20
N ILE A 99 7.96 9.54 -3.38
CA ILE A 99 6.69 8.90 -3.72
C ILE A 99 6.99 7.45 -4.12
N VAL A 100 6.15 6.51 -3.75
CA VAL A 100 6.26 5.08 -4.06
C VAL A 100 4.97 4.64 -4.76
N LEU A 101 5.12 4.03 -5.93
CA LEU A 101 4.05 3.48 -6.76
C LEU A 101 4.41 2.06 -7.19
N GLU A 102 3.49 1.13 -7.02
CA GLU A 102 3.57 -0.22 -7.58
C GLU A 102 3.10 -0.26 -9.04
N ASP A 103 3.30 -1.38 -9.73
CA ASP A 103 2.93 -1.55 -11.14
C ASP A 103 1.43 -1.57 -11.41
N ASP A 104 0.60 -1.51 -10.36
CA ASP A 104 -0.86 -1.44 -10.47
C ASP A 104 -1.52 -0.29 -9.69
N ASP A 105 -0.74 0.66 -9.16
CA ASP A 105 -1.25 1.87 -8.50
C ASP A 105 -1.33 3.03 -9.48
N VAL A 106 -2.51 3.29 -10.06
CA VAL A 106 -2.71 4.38 -11.03
C VAL A 106 -3.09 5.68 -10.31
N PRO A 107 -2.21 6.71 -10.28
CA PRO A 107 -2.48 7.98 -9.61
C PRO A 107 -3.29 8.97 -10.48
N THR A 108 -3.89 9.96 -9.82
CA THR A 108 -4.31 11.24 -10.42
C THR A 108 -3.10 12.13 -10.72
N GLN A 109 -3.26 13.14 -11.57
CA GLN A 109 -2.17 14.10 -11.81
C GLN A 109 -1.93 15.00 -10.59
N SER A 110 -2.98 15.29 -9.82
CA SER A 110 -2.90 16.04 -8.56
C SER A 110 -2.22 15.29 -7.41
N PHE A 111 -2.08 13.95 -7.48
CA PHE A 111 -1.40 13.16 -6.45
C PHE A 111 0.05 13.60 -6.24
N PHE A 112 0.76 13.88 -7.33
CA PHE A 112 2.16 14.28 -7.28
C PHE A 112 2.37 15.62 -6.54
N PRO A 113 1.72 16.74 -6.94
CA PRO A 113 1.82 18.01 -6.21
C PRO A 113 1.27 17.91 -4.79
N PHE A 114 0.23 17.09 -4.54
CA PHE A 114 -0.26 16.82 -3.19
C PHE A 114 0.84 16.21 -2.32
N CYS A 115 1.50 15.15 -2.79
CA CYS A 115 2.61 14.53 -2.08
C CYS A 115 3.76 15.52 -1.87
N LYS A 116 4.17 16.28 -2.90
CA LYS A 116 5.25 17.27 -2.76
C LYS A 116 4.94 18.28 -1.66
N GLU A 117 3.74 18.85 -1.67
CA GLU A 117 3.33 19.85 -0.69
C GLU A 117 3.29 19.28 0.73
N MET A 118 2.79 18.05 0.90
CA MET A 118 2.76 17.39 2.21
C MET A 118 4.17 17.01 2.69
N LEU A 119 5.02 16.52 1.79
CA LEU A 119 6.42 16.16 2.08
C LEU A 119 7.25 17.37 2.52
N ASP A 120 7.02 18.53 1.93
CA ASP A 120 7.67 19.78 2.36
C ASP A 120 7.10 20.31 3.66
N ARG A 121 5.76 20.37 3.77
CA ARG A 121 5.10 20.96 4.95
C ARG A 121 5.41 20.21 6.24
N TYR A 122 5.48 18.88 6.18
CA TYR A 122 5.69 18.02 7.36
C TYR A 122 7.09 17.42 7.41
N GLU A 123 8.05 18.01 6.71
CA GLU A 123 9.44 17.53 6.65
C GLU A 123 10.05 17.30 8.04
N HIS A 124 9.82 18.23 8.96
CA HIS A 124 10.36 18.21 10.31
C HIS A 124 9.32 17.84 11.39
N ASP A 125 8.09 17.49 11.01
CA ASP A 125 7.07 17.08 11.97
C ASP A 125 7.14 15.57 12.22
N GLU A 126 7.77 15.19 13.33
CA GLU A 126 8.00 13.78 13.68
C GLU A 126 6.72 12.99 13.98
N ARG A 127 5.55 13.65 14.07
CA ARG A 127 4.26 12.97 14.24
C ARG A 127 3.74 12.39 12.93
N VAL A 128 4.15 12.95 11.78
CA VAL A 128 3.63 12.58 10.45
C VAL A 128 4.64 11.70 9.72
N TRP A 129 4.21 10.51 9.34
CA TRP A 129 5.10 9.47 8.84
C TRP A 129 4.78 9.00 7.42
N MET A 130 3.57 9.24 6.95
CA MET A 130 3.12 8.76 5.65
C MET A 130 2.18 9.77 5.01
N VAL A 131 2.29 9.94 3.71
CA VAL A 131 1.28 10.59 2.87
C VAL A 131 0.64 9.49 2.03
N ALA A 132 -0.60 9.12 2.34
CA ALA A 132 -1.33 8.13 1.56
C ALA A 132 -1.92 8.77 0.30
N GLY A 133 -2.11 7.98 -0.77
CA GLY A 133 -2.86 8.37 -1.95
C GLY A 133 -4.23 7.72 -2.04
N PHE A 134 -4.34 6.46 -1.59
CA PHE A 134 -5.60 5.73 -1.60
C PHE A 134 -6.47 5.99 -0.38
N ASN A 135 -7.67 6.53 -0.64
CA ASN A 135 -8.71 6.70 0.36
C ASN A 135 -9.87 5.72 0.11
N SER A 136 -10.04 4.76 1.03
CA SER A 136 -11.09 3.73 0.94
C SER A 136 -12.53 4.22 1.16
N ASP A 137 -12.75 5.49 1.50
CA ASP A 137 -14.08 6.10 1.45
C ASP A 137 -14.45 6.62 0.06
N GLU A 138 -13.51 6.62 -0.91
CA GLU A 138 -13.59 7.31 -2.22
C GLU A 138 -13.64 8.84 -2.08
N GLN A 139 -14.55 9.33 -1.25
CA GLN A 139 -14.58 10.68 -0.72
C GLN A 139 -15.03 10.59 0.74
N THR A 140 -14.14 10.98 1.65
CA THR A 140 -14.44 11.00 3.07
C THR A 140 -15.51 12.07 3.36
N PRO A 141 -16.65 11.70 3.96
CA PRO A 141 -17.61 12.69 4.44
C PRO A 141 -17.00 13.45 5.63
N ASP A 142 -17.72 14.44 6.15
CA ASP A 142 -17.43 15.07 7.45
C ASP A 142 -16.05 15.76 7.60
N VAL A 143 -15.27 15.90 6.51
CA VAL A 143 -14.01 16.64 6.45
C VAL A 143 -14.15 17.81 5.48
N GLN A 144 -13.83 19.02 5.96
CA GLN A 144 -13.86 20.25 5.16
C GLN A 144 -12.51 20.53 4.50
N ASP A 145 -11.41 20.09 5.12
CA ASP A 145 -10.06 20.23 4.61
C ASP A 145 -9.76 19.20 3.49
N ASP A 146 -8.68 19.41 2.76
CA ASP A 146 -8.33 18.54 1.63
C ASP A 146 -7.65 17.23 2.04
N TYR A 147 -7.26 17.12 3.31
CA TYR A 147 -6.77 15.90 3.91
C TYR A 147 -7.01 15.92 5.43
N PHE A 148 -6.87 14.75 6.04
CA PHE A 148 -6.96 14.55 7.48
C PHE A 148 -5.89 13.57 7.95
N PHE A 149 -5.75 13.39 9.28
CA PHE A 149 -4.77 12.49 9.87
C PHE A 149 -5.41 11.20 10.35
N THR A 150 -4.73 10.07 10.23
CA THR A 150 -5.25 8.77 10.67
C THR A 150 -4.13 7.79 11.05
N SER A 151 -4.42 6.84 11.94
CA SER A 151 -3.54 5.68 12.16
C SER A 151 -3.77 4.53 11.17
N VAL A 152 -4.74 4.68 10.25
CA VAL A 152 -4.96 3.72 9.16
C VAL A 152 -3.77 3.75 8.22
N PHE A 153 -3.18 2.58 8.02
CA PHE A 153 -2.12 2.35 7.07
C PHE A 153 -2.69 1.99 5.70
N SER A 154 -2.42 2.80 4.67
CA SER A 154 -2.99 2.67 3.31
C SER A 154 -1.91 2.89 2.27
N ILE A 155 -1.49 1.81 1.60
CA ILE A 155 -0.24 1.74 0.84
C ILE A 155 -0.39 1.75 -0.67
N TRP A 156 -1.61 1.81 -1.22
CA TRP A 156 -1.77 2.00 -2.66
C TRP A 156 -1.44 3.44 -3.01
N GLY A 157 -0.26 3.63 -3.60
CA GLY A 157 0.39 4.92 -3.82
C GLY A 157 0.59 5.71 -2.53
N TRP A 158 1.83 5.98 -2.17
CA TRP A 158 2.15 6.74 -0.95
C TRP A 158 3.45 7.50 -1.08
N ALA A 159 3.74 8.36 -0.10
CA ALA A 159 5.01 9.03 0.01
C ALA A 159 5.47 9.13 1.46
N SER A 160 6.78 9.24 1.66
CA SER A 160 7.36 9.41 3.00
C SER A 160 8.75 10.07 2.91
N TRP A 161 9.44 10.09 4.05
CA TRP A 161 10.74 10.68 4.26
C TRP A 161 11.76 9.62 4.67
N ARG A 162 13.03 9.81 4.29
CA ARG A 162 14.14 8.93 4.72
C ARG A 162 14.18 8.78 6.24
N ARG A 163 13.92 9.85 7.00
CA ARG A 163 13.85 9.83 8.48
C ARG A 163 12.88 8.79 9.04
N VAL A 164 11.82 8.45 8.29
CA VAL A 164 10.84 7.43 8.68
C VAL A 164 11.37 6.05 8.32
N ILE A 165 11.88 5.89 7.10
CA ILE A 165 12.36 4.61 6.56
C ILE A 165 13.59 4.09 7.33
N ASP A 166 14.38 4.99 7.92
CA ASP A 166 15.52 4.62 8.74
C ASP A 166 15.13 4.10 10.13
N THR A 167 13.86 4.24 10.54
CA THR A 167 13.33 3.62 11.77
C THR A 167 12.94 2.15 11.58
N TRP A 168 12.90 1.66 10.33
CA TRP A 168 12.41 0.32 10.03
C TRP A 168 13.32 -0.78 10.56
N ASP A 169 12.70 -1.75 11.23
CA ASP A 169 13.38 -2.88 11.84
C ASP A 169 12.94 -4.19 11.19
N ALA A 170 13.72 -4.69 10.23
CA ALA A 170 13.42 -5.92 9.49
C ALA A 170 13.48 -7.19 10.34
N ASP A 171 14.17 -7.13 11.49
CA ASP A 171 14.34 -8.27 12.39
C ASP A 171 13.21 -8.35 13.45
N TYR A 172 12.29 -7.38 13.48
CA TYR A 172 11.21 -7.30 14.47
C TYR A 172 11.72 -7.46 15.91
N ARG A 173 12.83 -6.78 16.26
CA ARG A 173 13.47 -6.85 17.58
C ARG A 173 12.57 -6.35 18.69
N PHE A 174 11.63 -5.46 18.39
CA PHE A 174 10.60 -5.04 19.36
C PHE A 174 9.76 -6.22 19.91
N MET A 175 9.70 -7.35 19.19
CA MET A 175 9.01 -8.56 19.66
C MET A 175 9.80 -9.35 20.68
N ASP A 176 11.12 -9.15 20.76
CA ASP A 176 11.99 -9.79 21.75
C ASP A 176 12.05 -9.02 23.07
N ASP A 177 11.63 -7.75 23.08
CA ASP A 177 11.57 -6.92 24.29
C ASP A 177 10.19 -7.07 24.97
N PRO A 178 10.11 -7.72 26.15
CA PRO A 178 8.84 -8.01 26.80
C PRO A 178 8.05 -6.75 27.20
N GLN A 179 8.76 -5.67 27.57
CA GLN A 179 8.12 -4.42 27.96
C GLN A 179 7.46 -3.73 26.76
N THR A 180 8.18 -3.60 25.64
CA THR A 180 7.70 -2.99 24.41
C THR A 180 6.54 -3.80 23.83
N LEU A 181 6.66 -5.13 23.82
CA LEU A 181 5.59 -6.01 23.35
C LEU A 181 4.32 -5.87 24.20
N ALA A 182 4.44 -5.80 25.54
CA ALA A 182 3.31 -5.61 26.43
C ALA A 182 2.64 -4.23 26.24
N GLN A 183 3.43 -3.17 26.09
CA GLN A 183 2.91 -1.83 25.80
C GLN A 183 2.16 -1.78 24.46
N LEU A 184 2.72 -2.39 23.41
CA LEU A 184 2.09 -2.45 22.09
C LEU A 184 0.80 -3.29 22.12
N GLN A 185 0.77 -4.40 22.86
CA GLN A 185 -0.45 -5.18 23.10
C GLN A 185 -1.55 -4.35 23.76
N GLN A 186 -1.22 -3.61 24.81
CA GLN A 186 -2.16 -2.73 25.51
C GLN A 186 -2.68 -1.63 24.58
N LEU A 187 -1.81 -1.02 23.77
CA LEU A 187 -2.19 0.02 22.81
C LEU A 187 -3.16 -0.53 21.75
N ILE A 188 -2.86 -1.69 21.17
CA ILE A 188 -3.71 -2.37 20.18
C ILE A 188 -5.09 -2.66 20.78
N ALA A 189 -5.14 -3.19 22.00
CA ALA A 189 -6.38 -3.49 22.69
C ALA A 189 -7.19 -2.21 22.98
N GLN A 190 -6.55 -1.17 23.53
CA GLN A 190 -7.19 0.10 23.88
C GLN A 190 -7.76 0.81 22.65
N ARG A 191 -6.98 0.88 21.56
CA ARG A 191 -7.37 1.55 20.31
C ARG A 191 -8.22 0.69 19.38
N LYS A 192 -8.52 -0.56 19.79
CA LYS A 192 -9.27 -1.58 19.03
C LYS A 192 -8.67 -1.80 17.64
N LEU A 193 -7.35 -1.83 17.56
CA LEU A 193 -6.63 -2.04 16.30
C LEU A 193 -6.78 -3.50 15.85
N ARG A 194 -6.33 -3.79 14.62
CA ARG A 194 -6.49 -5.10 13.99
C ARG A 194 -5.96 -6.22 14.90
N PRO A 195 -6.80 -7.19 15.30
CA PRO A 195 -6.47 -8.13 16.38
C PRO A 195 -5.39 -9.16 15.99
N ASP A 196 -5.19 -9.44 14.70
CA ASP A 196 -4.18 -10.36 14.18
C ASP A 196 -2.81 -9.69 13.93
N PHE A 197 -2.65 -8.40 14.19
CA PHE A 197 -1.42 -7.68 13.83
C PHE A 197 -0.15 -8.26 14.48
N LEU A 198 -0.15 -8.49 15.80
CA LEU A 198 1.03 -9.06 16.47
C LEU A 198 1.33 -10.50 16.02
N LYS A 199 0.29 -11.25 15.64
CA LYS A 199 0.46 -12.59 15.07
C LYS A 199 1.09 -12.51 13.68
N MET A 200 0.70 -11.53 12.85
CA MET A 200 1.36 -11.26 11.57
C MET A 200 2.83 -10.92 11.76
N CYS A 201 3.16 -10.00 12.68
CA CYS A 201 4.57 -9.68 12.99
C CYS A 201 5.36 -10.91 13.44
N ALA A 202 4.78 -11.78 14.28
CA ALA A 202 5.44 -13.01 14.72
C ALA A 202 5.70 -13.98 13.56
N ASP A 203 4.72 -14.14 12.66
CA ASP A 203 4.86 -15.01 11.49
C ASP A 203 5.89 -14.47 10.49
N HIS A 204 5.89 -13.15 10.26
CA HIS A 204 6.84 -12.48 9.38
C HIS A 204 8.26 -12.56 9.93
N LYS A 205 8.44 -12.30 11.24
CA LYS A 205 9.72 -12.54 11.93
C LYS A 205 10.21 -13.98 11.74
N ALA A 206 9.34 -14.96 11.99
CA ALA A 206 9.69 -16.38 11.87
C ALA A 206 10.01 -16.81 10.43
N SER A 207 9.60 -16.05 9.42
CA SER A 207 9.93 -16.32 8.02
C SER A 207 11.35 -15.92 7.64
N GLY A 208 12.00 -15.04 8.41
CA GLY A 208 13.31 -14.46 8.10
C GLY A 208 13.33 -13.51 6.90
N LYS A 209 12.16 -13.03 6.45
CA LYS A 209 12.02 -12.06 5.35
C LYS A 209 11.49 -10.72 5.86
N ALA A 210 11.90 -9.65 5.20
CA ALA A 210 11.37 -8.31 5.48
C ALA A 210 10.00 -8.14 4.82
N TYR A 211 8.96 -7.88 5.63
CA TYR A 211 7.62 -7.53 5.16
C TYR A 211 7.35 -6.06 5.44
N TYR A 212 7.58 -5.23 4.42
CA TYR A 212 7.46 -3.77 4.49
C TYR A 212 6.19 -3.32 5.21
N GLU A 213 5.02 -3.85 4.83
CA GLU A 213 3.73 -3.42 5.38
C GLU A 213 3.70 -3.49 6.91
N THR A 214 4.09 -4.63 7.46
CA THR A 214 4.08 -4.83 8.92
C THR A 214 5.22 -4.13 9.63
N ILE A 215 6.39 -4.00 8.99
CA ILE A 215 7.53 -3.26 9.55
C ILE A 215 7.15 -1.78 9.68
N PHE A 216 6.59 -1.19 8.62
CA PHE A 216 6.22 0.21 8.63
C PHE A 216 5.05 0.46 9.58
N TRP A 217 4.02 -0.37 9.54
CA TRP A 217 2.89 -0.18 10.45
C TRP A 217 3.30 -0.38 11.92
N ALA A 218 4.18 -1.34 12.22
CA ALA A 218 4.75 -1.50 13.57
C ALA A 218 5.51 -0.24 13.99
N SER A 219 6.37 0.29 13.11
CA SER A 219 7.15 1.48 13.40
C SER A 219 6.26 2.71 13.65
N MET A 220 5.18 2.88 12.87
CA MET A 220 4.18 3.92 13.13
C MET A 220 3.54 3.79 14.51
N LEU A 221 3.14 2.57 14.91
CA LEU A 221 2.51 2.34 16.21
C LEU A 221 3.47 2.57 17.38
N LEU A 222 4.71 2.09 17.26
CA LEU A 222 5.76 2.25 18.26
C LEU A 222 6.11 3.73 18.50
N ASN A 223 5.94 4.57 17.48
CA ASN A 223 6.25 6.01 17.54
C ASN A 223 5.01 6.90 17.66
N SER A 224 3.82 6.33 17.91
CA SER A 224 2.55 7.08 17.97
C SER A 224 2.28 7.99 16.75
N ALA A 225 2.77 7.57 15.59
CA ALA A 225 2.72 8.35 14.35
C ALA A 225 1.36 8.28 13.65
N VAL A 226 1.12 9.24 12.77
CA VAL A 226 -0.06 9.32 11.90
C VAL A 226 0.31 9.41 10.42
N ALA A 227 -0.60 8.96 9.57
CA ALA A 227 -0.60 9.17 8.14
C ALA A 227 -1.51 10.36 7.78
N ILE A 228 -1.11 11.11 6.75
CA ILE A 228 -1.97 12.02 6.01
C ILE A 228 -2.80 11.19 5.03
N MET A 229 -4.11 11.41 5.02
CA MET A 229 -5.07 10.78 4.12
C MET A 229 -5.80 11.87 3.33
N PRO A 230 -5.75 11.87 1.98
CA PRO A 230 -6.47 12.85 1.19
C PRO A 230 -7.97 12.63 1.37
N THR A 231 -8.75 13.71 1.46
CA THR A 231 -10.22 13.63 1.61
C THR A 231 -10.88 12.98 0.39
N ARG A 232 -10.24 13.11 -0.79
CA ARG A 232 -10.64 12.50 -2.05
C ARG A 232 -9.63 11.44 -2.45
N ASN A 233 -10.10 10.27 -2.87
CA ASN A 233 -9.24 9.19 -3.31
C ASN A 233 -8.43 9.61 -4.56
N GLN A 234 -7.11 9.44 -4.53
CA GLN A 234 -6.23 9.83 -5.63
C GLN A 234 -5.61 8.64 -6.38
N ILE A 235 -5.80 7.41 -5.89
CA ILE A 235 -5.19 6.20 -6.48
C ILE A 235 -6.27 5.16 -6.81
N ASN A 236 -6.08 4.45 -7.92
CA ASN A 236 -6.78 3.20 -8.19
C ASN A 236 -5.79 2.04 -8.25
N ASN A 237 -6.06 0.95 -7.51
CA ASN A 237 -5.35 -0.30 -7.72
C ASN A 237 -6.06 -1.15 -8.79
N ILE A 238 -5.37 -1.43 -9.89
CA ILE A 238 -5.94 -2.16 -11.05
C ILE A 238 -5.49 -3.62 -11.12
N GLY A 239 -4.68 -4.10 -10.17
CA GLY A 239 -4.06 -5.42 -10.22
C GLY A 239 -5.05 -6.57 -10.18
N VAL A 240 -6.18 -6.38 -9.50
CA VAL A 240 -7.23 -7.40 -9.34
C VAL A 240 -8.15 -7.48 -10.55
N ILE A 241 -8.23 -6.43 -11.36
CA ILE A 241 -9.18 -6.32 -12.49
C ILE A 241 -8.64 -7.02 -13.75
N GLU A 242 -7.33 -7.03 -13.95
CA GLU A 242 -6.72 -7.49 -15.20
C GLU A 242 -6.26 -8.95 -15.18
N ASP A 243 -6.02 -9.52 -14.00
CA ASP A 243 -5.66 -10.93 -13.89
C ASP A 243 -6.93 -11.80 -13.79
N SER A 244 -7.20 -12.60 -14.83
CA SER A 244 -8.40 -13.45 -14.97
C SER A 244 -8.68 -14.34 -13.74
N THR A 245 -7.65 -14.74 -13.01
CA THR A 245 -7.77 -15.50 -11.76
C THR A 245 -8.30 -14.65 -10.62
N HIS A 246 -7.86 -13.39 -10.52
CA HIS A 246 -8.28 -12.43 -9.51
C HIS A 246 -9.64 -11.80 -9.81
N PHE A 247 -10.02 -11.66 -11.08
CA PHE A 247 -11.35 -11.20 -11.49
C PHE A 247 -12.47 -12.14 -11.03
N SER A 248 -12.24 -13.47 -11.07
CA SER A 248 -13.16 -14.45 -10.48
C SER A 248 -13.35 -14.28 -8.96
N THR A 249 -12.33 -13.73 -8.30
CA THR A 249 -12.32 -13.44 -6.86
C THR A 249 -13.15 -12.19 -6.55
N LEU A 250 -13.16 -11.18 -7.44
CA LEU A 250 -14.04 -10.01 -7.30
C LEU A 250 -15.53 -10.40 -7.34
N ASN A 251 -15.91 -11.30 -8.25
CA ASN A 251 -17.31 -11.74 -8.37
C ASN A 251 -17.82 -12.45 -7.12
N THR A 252 -16.91 -13.09 -6.38
CA THR A 252 -17.22 -13.81 -5.14
C THR A 252 -16.94 -12.99 -3.88
N MET A 253 -16.37 -11.80 -4.02
CA MET A 253 -16.07 -10.88 -2.92
C MET A 253 -17.33 -10.14 -2.44
N PRO A 254 -17.52 -9.97 -1.12
CA PRO A 254 -18.58 -9.13 -0.57
C PRO A 254 -18.54 -7.71 -1.13
N ALA A 255 -19.71 -7.14 -1.45
CA ALA A 255 -19.81 -5.84 -2.13
C ALA A 255 -19.02 -4.69 -1.46
N PRO A 256 -18.98 -4.54 -0.11
CA PRO A 256 -18.18 -3.50 0.52
C PRO A 256 -16.68 -3.63 0.29
N LEU A 257 -16.17 -4.86 0.21
CA LEU A 257 -14.76 -5.14 -0.10
C LEU A 257 -14.50 -5.00 -1.59
N ARG A 258 -15.41 -5.46 -2.45
CA ARG A 258 -15.28 -5.28 -3.90
C ARG A 258 -15.25 -3.81 -4.30
N ARG A 259 -16.01 -2.95 -3.62
CA ARG A 259 -16.14 -1.53 -3.95
C ARG A 259 -14.78 -0.83 -4.03
N ILE A 260 -13.81 -1.20 -3.18
CA ILE A 260 -12.50 -0.52 -3.13
C ILE A 260 -11.73 -0.61 -4.46
N PHE A 261 -11.95 -1.68 -5.24
CA PHE A 261 -11.34 -1.87 -6.56
C PHE A 261 -12.11 -1.14 -7.67
N THR A 262 -13.33 -0.68 -7.41
CA THR A 262 -14.18 0.01 -8.40
C THR A 262 -14.39 1.49 -8.09
N MET A 263 -13.69 2.03 -7.09
CA MET A 263 -13.76 3.46 -6.74
C MET A 263 -13.18 4.31 -7.86
N LYS A 264 -13.61 5.56 -7.92
CA LYS A 264 -12.97 6.58 -8.75
C LYS A 264 -11.74 7.12 -8.05
N ARG A 265 -10.75 7.51 -8.85
CA ARG A 265 -9.73 8.48 -8.44
C ARG A 265 -10.18 9.87 -8.88
N ILE A 266 -10.01 10.85 -8.00
CA ILE A 266 -10.61 12.18 -8.10
C ILE A 266 -9.49 13.21 -8.01
N GLU A 267 -9.41 14.10 -8.99
CA GLU A 267 -8.43 15.19 -8.97
C GLU A 267 -8.67 16.13 -7.80
N GLN A 268 -7.59 16.49 -7.11
CA GLN A 268 -7.56 17.46 -6.03
C GLN A 268 -7.39 18.88 -6.61
N GLN A 269 -8.03 19.85 -5.96
CA GLN A 269 -7.90 21.27 -6.32
C GLN A 269 -6.87 21.95 -5.43
N PHE A 270 -6.15 22.92 -6.01
CA PHE A 270 -5.12 23.71 -5.32
C PHE A 270 -5.51 25.20 -5.36
N PRO A 271 -5.09 26.02 -4.37
CA PRO A 271 -4.28 25.66 -3.20
C PRO A 271 -5.03 24.75 -2.21
N LEU A 272 -4.29 23.94 -1.45
CA LEU A 272 -4.89 23.01 -0.48
C LEU A 272 -5.41 23.75 0.75
N GLN A 273 -6.56 23.30 1.26
CA GLN A 273 -7.04 23.63 2.58
C GLN A 273 -6.42 22.67 3.61
N HIS A 274 -5.69 23.22 4.58
CA HIS A 274 -4.97 22.45 5.59
C HIS A 274 -5.73 22.42 6.93
N PRO A 275 -5.89 21.23 7.56
CA PRO A 275 -6.33 21.16 8.95
C PRO A 275 -5.35 21.88 9.87
N VAL A 276 -5.89 22.58 10.88
CA VAL A 276 -5.10 23.32 11.87
C VAL A 276 -4.44 22.39 12.89
N HIS A 277 -5.06 21.24 13.18
CA HIS A 277 -4.62 20.32 14.22
C HIS A 277 -4.30 18.95 13.65
N ILE A 278 -3.25 18.33 14.20
CA ILE A 278 -2.91 16.94 13.94
C ILE A 278 -3.69 16.08 14.94
N ILE A 279 -4.91 15.72 14.56
CA ILE A 279 -5.81 14.88 15.36
C ILE A 279 -6.29 13.74 14.47
N GLU A 280 -6.27 12.52 15.00
CA GLU A 280 -6.76 11.35 14.29
C GLU A 280 -8.26 11.47 13.97
N HIS A 281 -8.62 11.24 12.71
CA HIS A 281 -9.99 11.12 12.25
C HIS A 281 -10.55 9.73 12.61
N VAL A 282 -10.95 9.56 13.87
CA VAL A 282 -11.42 8.28 14.42
C VAL A 282 -12.57 7.69 13.61
N ALA A 283 -13.53 8.51 13.15
CA ALA A 283 -14.66 8.04 12.37
C ALA A 283 -14.25 7.38 11.04
N PHE A 284 -13.13 7.82 10.43
CA PHE A 284 -12.61 7.22 9.20
C PHE A 284 -12.02 5.84 9.51
N LYS A 285 -11.19 5.75 10.56
CA LYS A 285 -10.64 4.48 11.05
C LYS A 285 -11.75 3.46 11.32
N GLU A 286 -12.81 3.85 12.02
CA GLU A 286 -13.94 2.96 12.32
C GLU A 286 -14.67 2.49 11.04
N ARG A 287 -14.83 3.36 10.03
CA ARG A 287 -15.40 2.96 8.73
C ARG A 287 -14.52 1.96 7.99
N VAL A 288 -13.21 2.16 7.98
CA VAL A 288 -12.23 1.21 7.41
C VAL A 288 -12.32 -0.14 8.12
N TYR A 289 -12.23 -0.14 9.45
CA TYR A 289 -12.25 -1.35 10.26
C TYR A 289 -13.54 -2.14 10.08
N ARG A 290 -14.67 -1.44 10.05
CA ARG A 290 -15.99 -2.02 9.77
C ARG A 290 -16.06 -2.63 8.36
N ARG A 291 -15.53 -1.94 7.35
CA ARG A 291 -15.49 -2.42 5.95
C ARG A 291 -14.65 -3.68 5.81
N HIS A 292 -13.51 -3.76 6.49
CA HIS A 292 -12.63 -4.94 6.49
C HIS A 292 -13.01 -6.00 7.52
N ALA A 293 -14.06 -5.76 8.31
CA ALA A 293 -14.50 -6.58 9.44
C ALA A 293 -13.41 -6.82 10.52
N TRP A 294 -12.43 -5.93 10.62
CA TRP A 294 -11.40 -5.98 11.67
C TRP A 294 -12.02 -5.63 13.01
N GLY A 295 -11.96 -6.56 13.98
CA GLY A 295 -12.64 -6.41 15.26
C GLY A 295 -14.17 -6.55 15.23
N HIS A 296 -14.77 -6.93 14.08
CA HIS A 296 -16.22 -7.06 13.92
C HIS A 296 -16.64 -8.49 13.54
N PRO A 297 -16.73 -9.43 14.50
CA PRO A 297 -16.95 -10.86 14.22
C PRO A 297 -18.27 -11.12 13.46
N TRP A 298 -19.34 -10.41 13.77
CA TRP A 298 -20.63 -10.56 13.08
C TRP A 298 -20.57 -10.11 11.62
N ILE A 299 -19.81 -9.05 11.31
CA ILE A 299 -19.60 -8.61 9.92
C ILE A 299 -18.75 -9.64 9.17
N LYS A 300 -17.70 -10.16 9.81
CA LYS A 300 -16.84 -11.21 9.26
C LYS A 300 -17.63 -12.47 8.92
N THR A 301 -18.49 -12.92 9.84
CA THR A 301 -19.40 -14.06 9.63
C THR A 301 -20.38 -13.79 8.50
N ARG A 302 -21.00 -12.60 8.44
CA ARG A 302 -21.89 -12.22 7.34
C ARG A 302 -21.16 -12.26 5.99
N TYR A 303 -19.94 -11.73 5.90
CA TYR A 303 -19.12 -11.78 4.68
C TYR A 303 -18.80 -13.22 4.26
N ALA A 304 -18.47 -14.09 5.22
CA ALA A 304 -18.25 -15.51 4.95
C ALA A 304 -19.48 -16.21 4.34
N PHE A 305 -20.70 -15.88 4.79
CA PHE A 305 -21.94 -16.42 4.20
C PHE A 305 -22.23 -15.84 2.81
N ILE A 306 -22.00 -14.54 2.60
CA ILE A 306 -22.15 -13.90 1.30
C ILE A 306 -21.20 -14.53 0.28
N GLU A 307 -19.92 -14.67 0.63
CA GLU A 307 -18.90 -15.28 -0.21
C GLU A 307 -19.26 -16.74 -0.54
N LEU A 308 -19.75 -17.52 0.45
CA LEU A 308 -20.22 -18.89 0.22
C LEU A 308 -21.39 -18.93 -0.77
N GLY A 309 -22.40 -18.08 -0.58
CA GLY A 309 -23.55 -17.99 -1.48
C GLY A 309 -23.18 -17.60 -2.91
N LEU A 310 -22.25 -16.65 -3.07
CA LEU A 310 -21.72 -16.25 -4.38
C LEU A 310 -20.94 -17.41 -5.04
N ASN A 311 -20.06 -18.08 -4.29
CA ASN A 311 -19.33 -19.24 -4.82
C ASN A 311 -20.26 -20.39 -5.23
N LEU A 312 -21.34 -20.65 -4.46
CA LEU A 312 -22.36 -21.65 -4.84
C LEU A 312 -23.07 -21.24 -6.13
N ARG A 313 -23.47 -19.97 -6.25
CA ARG A 313 -24.11 -19.44 -7.46
C ARG A 313 -23.24 -19.57 -8.71
N HIS A 314 -21.93 -19.42 -8.56
CA HIS A 314 -20.96 -19.53 -9.65
C HIS A 314 -20.43 -20.96 -9.88
N GLY A 315 -20.90 -21.96 -9.11
CA GLY A 315 -20.45 -23.35 -9.26
C GLY A 315 -19.00 -23.61 -8.79
N ASN A 316 -18.44 -22.73 -7.95
CA ASN A 316 -17.05 -22.77 -7.50
C ASN A 316 -16.80 -23.79 -6.36
N PHE A 317 -17.28 -25.03 -6.51
CA PHE A 317 -17.23 -26.06 -5.46
C PHE A 317 -15.81 -26.38 -4.97
N LYS A 318 -14.81 -26.32 -5.87
CA LYS A 318 -13.39 -26.50 -5.51
C LYS A 318 -12.88 -25.42 -4.56
N GLN A 319 -13.35 -24.18 -4.72
CA GLN A 319 -12.95 -23.04 -3.89
C GLN A 319 -13.61 -23.09 -2.50
N ILE A 320 -14.86 -23.57 -2.45
CA ILE A 320 -15.57 -23.84 -1.20
C ILE A 320 -14.81 -24.89 -0.37
N GLY A 321 -14.46 -26.03 -0.98
CA GLY A 321 -13.66 -27.07 -0.31
C GLY A 321 -12.34 -26.54 0.25
N LYS A 322 -11.58 -25.79 -0.56
CA LYS A 322 -10.33 -25.13 -0.11
C LYS A 322 -10.56 -24.17 1.06
N SER A 323 -11.62 -23.35 1.01
CA SER A 323 -11.95 -22.39 2.08
C SER A 323 -12.30 -23.10 3.39
N MET A 324 -13.05 -24.21 3.32
CA MET A 324 -13.37 -25.04 4.50
C MET A 324 -12.11 -25.69 5.09
N THR A 325 -11.24 -26.29 4.27
CA THR A 325 -9.97 -26.85 4.73
C THR A 325 -9.09 -25.78 5.36
N LYS A 326 -9.00 -24.59 4.75
CA LYS A 326 -8.26 -23.45 5.33
C LYS A 326 -8.82 -23.04 6.69
N ARG A 327 -10.15 -22.96 6.84
CA ARG A 327 -10.79 -22.65 8.14
C ARG A 327 -10.50 -23.70 9.21
N LEU A 328 -10.55 -24.98 8.86
CA LEU A 328 -10.16 -26.07 9.77
C LEU A 328 -8.69 -25.95 10.19
N ARG A 329 -7.80 -25.67 9.24
CA ARG A 329 -6.37 -25.47 9.54
C ARG A 329 -6.11 -24.24 10.40
N MET A 330 -6.81 -23.13 10.18
CA MET A 330 -6.74 -21.94 11.04
C MET A 330 -7.22 -22.26 12.45
N TRP A 331 -8.31 -23.01 12.61
CA TRP A 331 -8.82 -23.43 13.92
C TRP A 331 -7.83 -24.34 14.66
N LEU A 332 -7.11 -25.18 13.92
CA LEU A 332 -6.03 -26.03 14.43
C LEU A 332 -4.69 -25.29 14.61
N GLY A 333 -4.63 -23.97 14.37
CA GLY A 333 -3.39 -23.18 14.49
C GLY A 333 -2.31 -23.49 13.45
N MET A 334 -2.65 -24.21 12.38
CA MET A 334 -1.71 -24.69 11.34
C MET A 334 -1.56 -23.75 10.14
N GLU A 335 -2.16 -22.56 10.19
CA GLU A 335 -2.03 -21.51 9.19
C GLU A 335 -1.19 -20.36 9.75
N LYS A 336 -0.20 -19.94 8.97
CA LYS A 336 0.63 -18.76 9.25
C LYS A 336 0.26 -17.67 8.25
N HIS A 337 0.37 -16.42 8.68
CA HIS A 337 0.39 -15.30 7.75
C HIS A 337 1.64 -15.44 6.85
N ARG A 338 1.46 -15.14 5.57
CA ARG A 338 2.44 -15.39 4.50
C ARG A 338 2.81 -14.10 3.83
#